data_AF-A0A0C2FMA9-F1
#
_entry.id   AF-A0A0C2FMA9-F1
#
_cell.length_a   1.000
_cell.length_b   1.000
_cell.length_c   1.000
_cell.angle_alpha   90.00
_cell.angle_beta   90.00
_cell.angle_gamma   90.00
#
_symmetry.space_group_name_H-M   'P 1'
#
loop_
_entity.id
_entity.type
_entity.pdbx_description
1 polymer ?
#
loop_
_entity_poly.entity_id
_entity_poly.type
_entity_poly.pdbx_seq_one_letter_code
_entity_poly.pdbx_strand_id
1 'polypeptide(L)'
;MLAFARTAQSIPNSSKYGARGSKSLRACTRRGDADRYDELATATRADAQPQKGVLSDTGPAIMISALTNMSADAVGAFTSSPEITLLCYGNAACIFVDFVYQITLYSAVMVLAGHFEVENEREQSLTQRVECGAEDASDSLDQKSVSSLLERLSGKFSTFLDTYVSVVTNKVFDLTMVVVWIIFLGISIKGITQMPINLTPKKLFSKDSSLQE
;
A
#
# COMPACT_ATOMS: atom_id res chain seq x y z
N MET A 1 -31.76 -0.14 1.95
CA MET A 1 -32.30 1.18 2.34
C MET A 1 -31.56 2.24 1.53
N LEU A 2 -31.89 2.43 0.25
CA LEU A 2 -32.97 3.31 -0.23
C LEU A 2 -32.83 4.75 0.27
N ALA A 3 -32.09 5.57 -0.47
CA ALA A 3 -32.45 6.97 -0.75
C ALA A 3 -31.50 7.54 -1.83
N PHE A 4 -31.68 7.06 -3.07
CA PHE A 4 -31.35 7.80 -4.27
C PHE A 4 -32.66 8.48 -4.71
N ALA A 5 -32.84 9.78 -4.40
CA ALA A 5 -33.82 10.61 -5.12
C ALA A 5 -33.78 12.08 -4.67
N ARG A 6 -33.49 12.94 -5.65
CA ARG A 6 -34.05 14.28 -5.85
C ARG A 6 -33.69 15.37 -4.85
N THR A 7 -32.78 16.24 -5.31
CA THR A 7 -33.18 17.64 -5.52
C THR A 7 -32.53 18.16 -6.80
N ALA A 8 -33.33 18.23 -7.86
CA ALA A 8 -33.07 19.08 -9.01
C ALA A 8 -33.50 20.52 -8.70
N GLN A 9 -33.01 21.46 -9.52
CA GLN A 9 -33.44 22.86 -9.67
C GLN A 9 -32.84 23.91 -8.72
N SER A 10 -31.86 24.64 -9.25
CA SER A 10 -31.97 26.09 -9.32
C SER A 10 -31.15 26.61 -10.51
N ILE A 11 -31.86 27.04 -11.56
CA ILE A 11 -31.33 27.88 -12.64
C ILE A 11 -31.68 29.32 -12.27
N PRO A 12 -30.70 30.24 -12.18
CA PRO A 12 -30.91 31.64 -12.53
C PRO A 12 -30.10 31.93 -13.81
N ASN A 13 -30.78 31.99 -14.95
CA ASN A 13 -31.28 33.22 -15.56
C ASN A 13 -30.15 34.12 -16.09
N SER A 14 -29.91 33.97 -17.39
CA SER A 14 -29.08 34.85 -18.20
C SER A 14 -29.82 36.17 -18.44
N SER A 15 -29.41 37.25 -17.79
CA SER A 15 -29.63 38.59 -18.36
C SER A 15 -28.73 39.67 -17.76
N LYS A 16 -28.01 40.32 -18.68
CA LYS A 16 -27.59 41.74 -18.72
C LYS A 16 -26.10 42.07 -18.55
N TYR A 17 -25.76 43.10 -19.34
CA TYR A 17 -24.54 43.90 -19.45
C TYR A 17 -23.49 43.32 -20.42
N GLY A 18 -23.25 43.86 -21.61
CA GLY A 18 -23.33 45.27 -22.03
C GLY A 18 -21.93 45.88 -21.99
N ALA A 19 -21.31 45.98 -23.18
CA ALA A 19 -20.23 46.89 -23.57
C ALA A 19 -19.07 47.12 -22.58
N ARG A 20 -17.93 46.42 -22.79
CA ARG A 20 -16.59 47.03 -22.65
C ARG A 20 -15.48 46.18 -23.27
N GLY A 21 -15.12 46.51 -24.50
CA GLY A 21 -13.93 46.02 -25.18
C GLY A 21 -12.63 46.44 -24.45
N SER A 22 -11.58 45.66 -24.68
CA SER A 22 -10.17 45.90 -24.31
C SER A 22 -9.69 45.70 -22.87
N LYS A 23 -10.54 45.49 -21.86
CA LYS A 23 -10.10 44.98 -20.53
C LYS A 23 -10.34 43.47 -20.32
N SER A 24 -11.10 42.84 -21.21
CA SER A 24 -11.55 41.45 -21.11
C SER A 24 -10.47 40.40 -21.44
N LEU A 25 -9.49 40.72 -22.30
CA LEU A 25 -8.51 39.73 -22.76
C LEU A 25 -7.55 39.28 -21.65
N ARG A 26 -7.08 40.21 -20.81
CA ARG A 26 -6.26 39.89 -19.62
C ARG A 26 -7.04 39.16 -18.52
N ALA A 27 -8.37 39.33 -18.48
CA ALA A 27 -9.23 38.60 -17.55
C ALA A 27 -9.57 37.19 -18.06
N CYS A 28 -9.72 36.98 -19.36
CA CYS A 28 -9.87 35.65 -19.97
C CYS A 28 -8.59 34.80 -19.87
N THR A 29 -7.39 35.37 -20.00
CA THR A 29 -6.15 34.61 -19.77
C THR A 29 -5.98 34.24 -18.29
N ARG A 30 -6.30 35.16 -17.36
CA ARG A 30 -6.24 34.86 -15.92
C ARG A 30 -7.34 33.91 -15.45
N ARG A 31 -8.53 33.98 -16.05
CA ARG A 31 -9.64 33.07 -15.80
C ARG A 31 -9.38 31.70 -16.44
N GLY A 32 -8.77 31.64 -17.62
CA GLY A 32 -8.32 30.38 -18.23
C GLY A 32 -7.18 29.70 -17.47
N ASP A 33 -6.24 30.45 -16.89
CA ASP A 33 -5.25 29.87 -15.98
C ASP A 33 -5.88 29.45 -14.65
N ALA A 34 -6.74 30.26 -14.04
CA ALA A 34 -7.44 29.90 -12.80
C ALA A 34 -8.34 28.67 -13.00
N ASP A 35 -9.11 28.61 -14.10
CA ASP A 35 -9.92 27.46 -14.49
C ASP A 35 -9.04 26.25 -14.81
N ARG A 36 -7.85 26.43 -15.41
CA ARG A 36 -6.88 25.34 -15.64
C ARG A 36 -6.22 24.86 -14.34
N TYR A 37 -5.94 25.74 -13.39
CA TYR A 37 -5.47 25.37 -12.05
C TYR A 37 -6.57 24.68 -11.24
N ASP A 38 -7.82 25.11 -11.37
CA ASP A 38 -8.97 24.50 -10.70
C ASP A 38 -9.33 23.17 -11.37
N GLU A 39 -9.18 23.03 -12.68
CA GLU A 39 -9.35 21.78 -13.44
C GLU A 39 -8.21 20.79 -13.12
N LEU A 40 -6.95 21.24 -13.04
CA LEU A 40 -5.84 20.42 -12.55
C LEU A 40 -6.04 20.03 -11.08
N ALA A 41 -6.50 20.95 -10.22
CA ALA A 41 -6.75 20.66 -8.81
C ALA A 41 -7.96 19.75 -8.62
N THR A 42 -8.94 19.79 -9.52
CA THR A 42 -10.12 18.91 -9.50
C THR A 42 -9.78 17.53 -10.08
N ALA A 43 -8.94 17.45 -11.10
CA ALA A 43 -8.35 16.20 -11.61
C ALA A 43 -7.49 15.52 -10.54
N THR A 44 -6.55 16.26 -9.93
CA THR A 44 -5.73 15.77 -8.81
C THR A 44 -6.58 15.26 -7.63
N ARG A 45 -7.73 15.92 -7.37
CA ARG A 45 -8.66 15.48 -6.33
C ARG A 45 -9.40 14.21 -6.72
N ALA A 46 -9.82 14.07 -7.98
CA ALA A 46 -10.49 12.89 -8.49
C ALA A 46 -9.57 11.66 -8.46
N ASP A 47 -8.31 11.80 -8.89
CA ASP A 47 -7.32 10.71 -8.89
C ASP A 47 -6.91 10.30 -7.47
N ALA A 48 -6.99 11.24 -6.52
CA ALA A 48 -6.75 10.96 -5.11
C ALA A 48 -7.95 10.28 -4.41
N GLN A 49 -9.16 10.25 -4.97
CA GLN A 49 -10.32 9.60 -4.32
C GLN A 49 -10.21 8.06 -4.25
N PRO A 50 -9.86 7.33 -5.33
CA PRO A 50 -9.70 5.88 -5.29
C PRO A 50 -8.65 5.43 -4.26
N GLN A 51 -7.50 6.12 -4.21
CA GLN A 51 -6.44 5.78 -3.26
C GLN A 51 -6.81 6.07 -1.80
N LYS A 52 -7.56 7.15 -1.55
CA LYS A 52 -8.05 7.45 -0.19
C LYS A 52 -8.97 6.37 0.35
N GLY A 53 -9.80 5.75 -0.50
CA GLY A 53 -10.67 4.64 -0.10
C GLY A 53 -9.88 3.39 0.31
N VAL A 54 -8.86 3.01 -0.47
CA VAL A 54 -8.08 1.80 -0.14
C VAL A 54 -7.20 2.03 1.10
N LEU A 55 -6.66 3.24 1.29
CA LEU A 55 -5.93 3.61 2.51
C LEU A 55 -6.85 3.74 3.73
N SER A 56 -8.10 4.18 3.58
CA SER A 56 -9.05 4.23 4.71
C SER A 56 -9.41 2.84 5.22
N ASP A 57 -9.46 1.87 4.32
CA ASP A 57 -9.84 0.49 4.65
C ASP A 57 -8.64 -0.31 5.19
N THR A 58 -7.44 -0.08 4.65
CA THR A 58 -6.22 -0.83 5.01
C THR A 58 -5.40 -0.15 6.13
N GLY A 59 -5.50 1.18 6.25
CA GLY A 59 -4.76 2.00 7.23
C GLY A 59 -4.97 1.56 8.68
N PRO A 60 -6.21 1.25 9.13
CA PRO A 60 -6.44 0.74 10.47
C PRO A 60 -5.71 -0.58 10.75
N ALA A 61 -5.64 -1.50 9.78
CA ALA A 61 -4.95 -2.77 9.95
C ALA A 61 -3.43 -2.60 10.10
N ILE A 62 -2.83 -1.74 9.27
CA ILE A 62 -1.40 -1.40 9.34
C ILE A 62 -1.07 -0.75 10.69
N MET A 63 -1.90 0.19 11.13
CA MET A 63 -1.74 0.87 12.41
C MET A 63 -1.80 -0.12 13.58
N ILE A 64 -2.79 -1.02 13.59
CA ILE A 64 -2.90 -2.04 14.64
C ILE A 64 -1.64 -2.91 14.68
N SER A 65 -1.16 -3.38 13.52
CA SER A 65 0.05 -4.19 13.43
C SER A 65 1.30 -3.46 13.95
N ALA A 66 1.49 -2.19 13.57
CA ALA A 66 2.63 -1.39 14.02
C ALA A 66 2.57 -1.13 15.54
N LEU A 67 1.39 -0.81 16.07
CA LEU A 67 1.17 -0.61 17.50
C LEU A 67 1.42 -1.89 18.30
N THR A 68 0.97 -3.05 17.81
CA THR A 68 1.23 -4.31 18.50
C THR A 68 2.71 -4.65 18.54
N ASN A 69 3.44 -4.45 17.44
CA ASN A 69 4.89 -4.70 17.41
C ASN A 69 5.66 -3.76 18.35
N MET A 70 5.32 -2.47 18.33
CA MET A 70 5.89 -1.49 19.26
C MET A 70 5.59 -1.83 20.72
N SER A 71 4.37 -2.28 21.02
CA SER A 71 3.99 -2.67 22.38
C SER A 71 4.72 -3.94 22.84
N ALA A 72 4.93 -4.90 21.94
CA ALA A 72 5.70 -6.11 22.24
C ALA A 72 7.17 -5.76 22.55
N ASP A 73 7.77 -4.89 21.74
CA ASP A 73 9.13 -4.39 21.98
C ASP A 73 9.21 -3.56 23.28
N ALA A 74 8.20 -2.75 23.59
CA ALA A 74 8.15 -1.99 24.84
C ALA A 74 8.06 -2.90 26.07
N VAL A 75 7.19 -3.92 26.04
CA VAL A 75 7.09 -4.92 27.12
C VAL A 75 8.38 -5.74 27.24
N GLY A 76 9.00 -6.08 26.10
CA GLY A 76 10.32 -6.71 26.05
C GLY A 76 11.40 -5.85 26.68
N ALA A 77 11.40 -4.54 26.39
CA ALA A 77 12.35 -3.57 26.95
C ALA A 77 12.21 -3.42 28.48
N PHE A 78 10.99 -3.46 29.02
CA PHE A 78 10.75 -3.36 30.47
C PHE A 78 11.16 -4.61 31.26
N THR A 79 11.12 -5.79 30.64
CA THR A 79 11.38 -7.08 31.32
C THR A 79 12.83 -7.55 31.16
N SER A 80 13.58 -6.99 30.21
CA SER A 80 14.90 -7.51 29.80
C SER A 80 16.08 -6.86 30.52
N SER A 81 17.26 -7.47 30.35
CA SER A 81 18.56 -6.95 30.80
C SER A 81 18.93 -5.65 30.03
N PRO A 82 19.69 -4.71 30.62
CA PRO A 82 19.99 -3.39 30.03
C PRO A 82 20.52 -3.40 28.59
N GLU A 83 21.27 -4.42 28.20
CA GLU A 83 21.80 -4.57 26.83
C GLU A 83 20.70 -4.88 25.80
N ILE A 84 19.73 -5.72 26.17
CA ILE A 84 18.62 -6.14 25.30
C ILE A 84 17.55 -5.04 25.24
N THR A 85 17.36 -4.31 26.34
CA THR A 85 16.46 -3.16 26.39
C THR A 85 16.83 -2.08 25.38
N LEU A 86 18.12 -1.79 25.19
CA LEU A 86 18.58 -0.80 24.20
C LEU A 86 18.25 -1.23 22.77
N LEU A 87 18.38 -2.53 22.48
CA LEU A 87 17.97 -3.11 21.19
C LEU A 87 16.45 -2.99 20.98
N CYS A 88 15.63 -3.35 21.98
CA CYS A 88 14.18 -3.27 21.90
C CYS A 88 13.68 -1.84 21.69
N TYR A 89 14.26 -0.84 22.39
CA TYR A 89 13.92 0.57 22.13
C TYR A 89 14.30 1.02 20.71
N GLY A 90 15.44 0.56 20.19
CA GLY A 90 15.84 0.82 18.81
C GLY A 90 14.85 0.26 17.79
N ASN A 91 14.40 -0.99 17.97
CA ASN A 91 13.38 -1.61 17.12
C ASN A 91 12.03 -0.89 17.20
N ALA A 92 11.56 -0.57 18.41
CA ALA A 92 10.33 0.18 18.61
C ALA A 92 10.38 1.55 17.92
N ALA A 93 11.51 2.26 18.01
CA ALA A 93 11.71 3.54 17.34
C ALA A 93 11.76 3.39 15.82
N CYS A 94 12.42 2.34 15.30
CA CYS A 94 12.46 2.04 13.87
C CYS A 94 11.05 1.79 13.32
N ILE A 95 10.26 0.95 13.98
CA ILE A 95 8.88 0.65 13.59
C ILE A 95 8.00 1.91 13.65
N PHE A 96 8.20 2.76 14.67
CA PHE A 96 7.45 4.02 14.77
C PHE A 96 7.76 4.95 13.60
N VAL A 97 9.05 5.13 13.29
CA VAL A 97 9.48 5.95 12.17
C VAL A 97 8.97 5.36 10.85
N ASP A 98 9.14 4.06 10.64
CA ASP A 98 8.65 3.35 9.45
C ASP A 98 7.13 3.56 9.25
N PHE A 99 6.34 3.46 10.32
CA PHE A 99 4.92 3.75 10.27
C PHE A 99 4.62 5.19 9.82
N VAL A 100 5.34 6.19 10.34
CA VAL A 100 5.19 7.60 9.92
C VAL A 100 5.57 7.78 8.45
N TYR A 101 6.64 7.13 7.98
CA TYR A 101 7.05 7.15 6.58
C TYR A 101 5.99 6.49 5.67
N GLN A 102 5.38 5.39 6.11
CA GLN A 102 4.37 4.67 5.33
C GLN A 102 3.04 5.44 5.20
N ILE A 103 2.62 6.22 6.21
CA ILE A 103 1.41 7.02 6.09
C ILE A 103 1.62 8.31 5.27
N THR A 104 2.83 8.89 5.29
CA THR A 104 3.09 10.21 4.67
C THR A 104 3.72 10.10 3.29
N LEU A 105 4.92 9.52 3.21
CA LEU A 105 5.71 9.50 1.98
C LEU A 105 5.25 8.43 1.02
N TYR A 106 4.92 7.24 1.52
CA TYR A 106 4.38 6.19 0.66
C TYR A 106 3.02 6.58 0.07
N SER A 107 2.13 7.20 0.85
CA SER A 107 0.87 7.74 0.31
C SER A 107 1.08 8.80 -0.77
N ALA A 108 2.08 9.68 -0.62
CA ALA A 108 2.37 10.70 -1.62
C ALA A 108 2.93 10.10 -2.92
N VAL A 109 3.84 9.12 -2.80
CA VAL A 109 4.39 8.40 -3.95
C VAL A 109 3.32 7.60 -4.68
N MET A 110 2.40 6.95 -3.95
CA MET A 110 1.28 6.21 -4.55
C MET A 110 0.40 7.13 -5.39
N VAL A 111 0.06 8.33 -4.90
CA VAL A 111 -0.77 9.29 -5.67
C VAL A 111 -0.04 9.73 -6.93
N LEU A 112 1.26 9.99 -6.83
CA LEU A 112 2.08 10.37 -7.97
C LEU A 112 2.19 9.25 -9.01
N ALA A 113 2.43 8.01 -8.57
CA ALA A 113 2.47 6.84 -9.44
C ALA A 113 1.13 6.59 -10.13
N GLY A 114 0.02 6.71 -9.39
CA GLY A 114 -1.33 6.60 -9.97
C GLY A 114 -1.59 7.63 -11.05
N HIS A 115 -1.11 8.87 -10.86
CA HIS A 115 -1.22 9.89 -11.90
C HIS A 115 -0.39 9.54 -13.15
N PHE A 116 0.81 8.97 -12.99
CA PHE A 116 1.62 8.51 -14.13
C PHE A 116 0.98 7.32 -14.86
N GLU A 117 0.37 6.38 -14.14
CA GLU A 117 -0.32 5.23 -14.74
C GLU A 117 -1.55 5.68 -15.55
N VAL A 118 -2.38 6.58 -15.00
CA VAL A 118 -3.57 7.10 -15.69
C VAL A 118 -3.20 7.90 -16.94
N GLU A 119 -2.15 8.71 -16.89
CA GLU A 119 -1.66 9.44 -18.07
C GLU A 119 -1.10 8.47 -19.13
N ASN A 120 -0.35 7.44 -18.71
CA ASN A 120 0.16 6.43 -19.61
C ASN A 120 -0.97 5.64 -20.32
N GLU A 121 -2.05 5.31 -19.61
CA GLU A 121 -3.24 4.68 -20.21
C GLU A 121 -3.94 5.61 -21.21
N ARG A 122 -3.99 6.92 -20.92
CA ARG A 122 -4.59 7.92 -21.81
C ARG A 122 -3.83 8.01 -23.13
N GLU A 123 -2.51 8.14 -23.08
CA GLU A 123 -1.63 8.20 -24.26
C GLU A 123 -1.73 6.91 -25.09
N GLN A 124 -1.82 5.74 -24.46
CA GLN A 124 -2.00 4.47 -25.17
C GLN A 124 -3.36 4.33 -25.85
N SER A 125 -4.44 4.79 -25.21
CA SER A 125 -5.78 4.76 -25.81
C SER A 125 -5.93 5.68 -27.03
N LEU A 126 -5.20 6.81 -27.03
CA LEU A 126 -5.12 7.74 -28.16
C LEU A 126 -4.26 7.16 -29.28
N THR A 127 -3.12 6.58 -28.95
CA THR A 127 -2.22 5.94 -29.92
C THR A 127 -2.87 4.73 -30.59
N GLN A 128 -3.56 3.85 -29.84
CA GLN A 128 -4.31 2.71 -30.38
C GLN A 128 -5.44 3.14 -31.33
N ARG A 129 -6.04 4.32 -31.12
CA ARG A 129 -7.05 4.89 -32.03
C ARG A 129 -6.45 5.47 -33.31
N VAL A 130 -5.20 5.94 -33.28
CA VAL A 130 -4.47 6.48 -34.43
C VAL A 130 -3.78 5.36 -35.24
N GLU A 131 -3.36 4.28 -34.58
CA GLU A 131 -2.64 3.14 -35.20
C GLU A 131 -3.54 2.23 -36.06
N CYS A 132 -4.86 2.46 -36.07
CA CYS A 132 -5.72 2.00 -37.18
C CYS A 132 -5.39 2.65 -38.53
N GLY A 133 -4.34 3.48 -38.64
CA GLY A 133 -3.94 4.15 -39.88
C GLY A 133 -2.44 4.27 -40.18
N ALA A 134 -1.50 3.92 -39.30
CA ALA A 134 -0.07 3.93 -39.63
C ALA A 134 0.75 3.09 -38.65
N GLU A 135 1.48 2.14 -39.21
CA GLU A 135 2.49 1.27 -38.62
C GLU A 135 3.78 2.07 -38.32
N ASP A 136 4.25 2.11 -37.06
CA ASP A 136 5.66 2.22 -36.69
C ASP A 136 5.89 1.94 -35.19
N ALA A 137 6.61 0.86 -34.92
CA ALA A 137 6.86 0.29 -33.60
C ALA A 137 8.24 0.70 -33.07
N SER A 138 8.34 1.19 -31.83
CA SER A 138 9.62 1.17 -31.09
C SER A 138 9.55 1.18 -29.55
N ASP A 139 8.41 1.42 -28.89
CA ASP A 139 8.34 1.42 -27.40
C ASP A 139 7.35 0.39 -26.81
N SER A 140 6.70 -0.42 -27.66
CA SER A 140 5.58 -1.31 -27.29
C SER A 140 5.98 -2.75 -26.93
N LEU A 141 7.26 -3.11 -27.01
CA LEU A 141 7.71 -4.50 -26.81
C LEU A 141 7.78 -4.91 -25.34
N ASP A 142 8.19 -4.01 -24.45
CA ASP A 142 8.42 -4.33 -23.04
C ASP A 142 7.10 -4.47 -22.26
N GLN A 143 6.18 -3.52 -22.43
CA GLN A 143 4.87 -3.54 -21.76
C GLN A 143 3.97 -4.69 -22.23
N LYS A 144 4.03 -5.06 -23.52
CA LYS A 144 3.27 -6.19 -24.07
C LYS A 144 3.78 -7.53 -23.54
N SER A 145 5.09 -7.64 -23.31
CA SER A 145 5.70 -8.81 -22.69
C SER A 145 5.28 -8.94 -21.22
N VAL A 146 5.36 -7.86 -20.45
CA VAL A 146 4.97 -7.84 -19.01
C VAL A 146 3.47 -8.09 -18.83
N SER A 147 2.61 -7.46 -19.63
CA SER A 147 1.16 -7.70 -19.58
C SER A 147 0.79 -9.13 -19.95
N SER A 148 1.39 -9.70 -21.00
CA SER A 148 1.14 -11.09 -21.38
C SER A 148 1.64 -12.11 -20.33
N LEU A 149 2.73 -11.80 -19.63
CA LEU A 149 3.19 -12.60 -18.49
C LEU A 149 2.26 -12.43 -17.28
N LEU A 150 1.84 -11.21 -16.96
CA LEU A 150 0.90 -10.92 -15.88
C LEU A 150 -0.44 -11.60 -16.10
N GLU A 151 -0.99 -11.62 -17.31
CA GLU A 151 -2.25 -12.33 -17.59
C GLU A 151 -2.09 -13.85 -17.44
N ARG A 152 -1.00 -14.42 -17.95
CA ARG A 152 -0.71 -15.85 -17.82
C ARG A 152 -0.43 -16.26 -16.37
N LEU A 153 0.21 -15.38 -15.61
CA LEU A 153 0.46 -15.57 -14.18
C LEU A 153 -0.82 -15.40 -13.37
N SER A 154 -1.61 -14.37 -13.63
CA SER A 154 -2.88 -14.07 -12.95
C SER A 154 -3.91 -15.18 -13.16
N GLY A 155 -4.09 -15.66 -14.39
CA GLY A 155 -5.03 -16.76 -14.67
C GLY A 155 -4.63 -18.06 -13.96
N LYS A 156 -3.33 -18.38 -13.95
CA LYS A 156 -2.81 -19.52 -13.17
C LYS A 156 -3.01 -19.28 -11.67
N PHE A 157 -2.65 -18.09 -11.19
CA PHE A 157 -2.71 -17.73 -9.78
C PHE A 157 -4.13 -17.74 -9.24
N SER A 158 -5.12 -17.24 -9.98
CA SER A 158 -6.54 -17.34 -9.62
C SER A 158 -6.97 -18.79 -9.47
N THR A 159 -6.60 -19.65 -10.44
CA THR A 159 -6.93 -21.08 -10.36
C THR A 159 -6.26 -21.75 -9.15
N PHE A 160 -5.03 -21.39 -8.84
CA PHE A 160 -4.32 -21.85 -7.64
C PHE A 160 -4.97 -21.34 -6.36
N LEU A 161 -5.33 -20.05 -6.30
CA LEU A 161 -6.01 -19.44 -5.15
C LEU A 161 -7.36 -20.07 -4.92
N ASP A 162 -8.17 -20.29 -5.95
CA ASP A 162 -9.48 -20.95 -5.81
C ASP A 162 -9.34 -22.38 -5.29
N THR A 163 -8.34 -23.11 -5.79
CA THR A 163 -8.02 -24.45 -5.29
C THR A 163 -7.55 -24.39 -3.84
N TYR A 164 -6.66 -23.46 -3.51
CA TYR A 164 -6.16 -23.25 -2.14
C TYR A 164 -7.30 -22.87 -1.18
N VAL A 165 -8.15 -21.92 -1.56
CA VAL A 165 -9.32 -21.50 -0.78
C VAL A 165 -10.28 -22.66 -0.58
N SER A 166 -10.52 -23.47 -1.61
CA SER A 166 -11.35 -24.68 -1.50
C SER A 166 -10.75 -25.71 -0.52
N VAL A 167 -9.44 -25.90 -0.54
CA VAL A 167 -8.72 -26.78 0.39
C VAL A 167 -8.75 -26.22 1.82
N VAL A 168 -8.45 -24.95 2.02
CA VAL A 168 -8.40 -24.30 3.34
C VAL A 168 -9.78 -24.17 3.98
N THR A 169 -10.82 -23.93 3.18
CA THR A 169 -12.20 -23.81 3.68
C THR A 169 -12.83 -25.18 4.01
N ASN A 170 -12.17 -26.28 3.62
CA ASN A 170 -12.65 -27.61 3.94
C ASN A 170 -12.57 -27.85 5.46
N LYS A 171 -13.71 -28.19 6.06
CA LYS A 171 -13.84 -28.44 7.51
C LYS A 171 -12.88 -29.52 8.04
N VAL A 172 -12.56 -30.53 7.24
CA VAL A 172 -11.61 -31.59 7.63
C VAL A 172 -10.17 -31.06 7.67
N PHE A 173 -9.80 -30.21 6.71
CA PHE A 173 -8.48 -29.59 6.65
C PHE A 173 -8.28 -28.59 7.79
N ASP A 174 -9.28 -27.74 8.03
CA ASP A 174 -9.31 -26.81 9.15
C ASP A 174 -9.14 -27.53 10.50
N LEU A 175 -9.91 -28.61 10.73
CA LEU A 175 -9.77 -29.43 11.95
C LEU A 175 -8.38 -30.06 12.05
N THR A 176 -7.83 -30.56 10.95
CA THR A 176 -6.49 -31.17 10.91
C THR A 176 -5.42 -30.13 11.26
N MET A 177 -5.51 -28.92 10.73
CA MET A 177 -4.59 -27.82 11.01
C MET A 177 -4.60 -27.44 12.50
N VAL A 178 -5.80 -27.37 13.10
CA VAL A 178 -5.95 -27.12 14.55
C VAL A 178 -5.29 -28.23 15.37
N VAL A 179 -5.48 -29.51 15.01
CA VAL A 179 -4.84 -30.64 15.72
C VAL A 179 -3.31 -30.56 15.62
N VAL A 180 -2.78 -30.30 14.43
CA VAL A 180 -1.33 -30.13 14.21
C VAL A 180 -0.79 -28.97 15.05
N TRP A 181 -1.52 -27.86 15.13
CA TRP A 181 -1.13 -26.70 15.93
C TRP A 181 -1.08 -27.03 17.43
N ILE A 182 -2.04 -27.80 17.96
CA ILE A 182 -2.03 -28.25 19.36
C ILE A 182 -0.83 -29.17 19.64
N ILE A 183 -0.53 -30.10 18.75
CA ILE A 183 0.65 -30.98 18.87
C ILE A 183 1.94 -30.16 18.87
N PHE A 184 2.05 -29.19 17.93
CA PHE A 184 3.21 -28.30 17.84
C PHE A 184 3.40 -27.49 19.13
N LEU A 185 2.32 -26.96 19.72
CA LEU A 185 2.39 -26.26 21.00
C LEU A 185 2.87 -27.17 22.13
N GLY A 186 2.35 -28.39 22.21
CA GLY A 186 2.79 -29.37 23.22
C GLY A 186 4.28 -29.68 23.12
N ILE A 187 4.79 -29.87 21.90
CA ILE A 187 6.23 -30.09 21.65
C ILE A 187 7.03 -28.85 22.03
N SER A 188 6.57 -27.65 21.67
CA SER A 188 7.24 -26.39 21.96
C SER A 188 7.35 -26.14 23.47
N ILE A 189 6.28 -26.39 24.23
CA ILE A 189 6.30 -26.28 25.70
C ILE A 189 7.31 -27.25 26.30
N LYS A 190 7.30 -28.52 25.86
CA LYS A 190 8.29 -29.51 26.30
C LYS A 190 9.72 -29.07 25.98
N GLY A 191 9.94 -28.51 24.78
CA GLY A 191 11.24 -28.00 24.35
C GLY A 191 11.75 -26.84 25.21
N ILE A 192 10.87 -25.88 25.54
CA ILE A 192 11.21 -24.74 26.40
C ILE A 192 11.62 -25.21 27.79
N THR A 193 10.92 -26.20 28.37
CA THR A 193 11.24 -26.71 29.72
C THR A 193 12.58 -27.44 29.82
N GLN A 194 13.13 -27.93 28.70
CA GLN A 194 14.41 -28.64 28.67
C GLN A 194 15.59 -27.76 28.27
N MET A 195 15.38 -26.47 27.99
CA MET A 195 16.44 -25.58 27.51
C MET A 195 17.34 -25.11 28.67
N PRO A 196 18.61 -25.56 28.76
CA PRO A 196 19.51 -25.06 29.79
C PRO A 196 19.95 -23.63 29.47
N ILE A 197 19.70 -22.71 30.40
CA ILE A 197 19.98 -21.26 30.32
C ILE A 197 21.47 -20.90 30.56
N ASN A 198 22.40 -21.73 30.12
CA ASN A 198 23.84 -21.47 30.30
C ASN A 198 24.42 -20.64 29.16
N LEU A 199 24.38 -19.32 29.30
CA LEU A 199 25.19 -18.40 28.49
C LEU A 199 26.67 -18.58 28.88
N THR A 200 27.35 -19.53 28.24
CA THR A 200 28.80 -19.72 28.45
C THR A 200 29.54 -18.57 27.76
N PRO A 201 30.28 -17.71 28.49
CA PRO A 201 31.00 -16.56 27.90
C PRO A 201 32.04 -16.96 26.85
N LYS A 202 32.52 -18.22 26.89
CA LYS A 202 33.41 -18.81 25.88
C LYS A 202 32.79 -18.89 24.47
N LYS A 203 31.47 -18.77 24.34
CA LYS A 203 30.78 -18.71 23.03
C LYS A 203 30.65 -17.29 22.47
N LEU A 204 30.96 -16.28 23.29
CA LEU A 204 30.89 -14.86 22.94
C LEU A 204 32.23 -14.35 22.38
N PHE A 205 33.32 -15.05 22.69
CA PHE A 205 34.62 -14.85 22.05
C PHE A 205 34.79 -15.76 20.85
N SER A 206 35.40 -15.23 19.77
CA SER A 206 35.89 -16.07 18.69
C SER A 206 36.82 -17.15 19.27
N LYS A 207 36.83 -18.34 18.67
CA LYS A 207 37.56 -19.51 19.19
C LYS A 207 39.07 -19.28 19.36
N ASP A 208 39.61 -18.20 18.80
CA ASP A 208 41.04 -17.85 18.80
C ASP A 208 41.39 -16.65 19.72
N SER A 209 40.50 -16.21 20.60
CA SER A 209 40.79 -15.10 21.51
C SER A 209 41.56 -15.57 22.76
N SER A 210 42.64 -14.86 23.12
CA SER A 210 43.47 -15.11 24.32
C SER A 210 42.74 -14.93 25.66
N LEU A 211 41.45 -14.56 25.63
CA LEU A 211 40.55 -14.44 26.78
C LEU A 211 39.79 -15.75 27.08
N GLN A 212 40.06 -16.84 26.34
CA GLN A 212 39.47 -18.17 26.59
C GLN A 212 40.28 -19.08 27.53
N GLU A 213 41.52 -18.71 27.87
CA GLU A 213 42.34 -19.37 28.90
C GLU A 213 41.93 -18.97 30.32
#